data_AF-A0A1F9U7S8-F1
#
_entry.id   AF-A0A1F9U7S8-F1
#
_cell.length_a   1.000
_cell.length_b   1.000
_cell.length_c   1.000
_cell.angle_alpha   90.00
_cell.angle_beta   90.00
_cell.angle_gamma   90.00
#
_symmetry.space_group_name_H-M   'P 1'
#
loop_
_entity.id
_entity.type
_entity.pdbx_description
1 polymer ?
#
loop_
_entity_poly.entity_id
_entity_poly.type
_entity_poly.pdbx_seq_one_letter_code
_entity_poly.pdbx_strand_id
1 'polypeptide(L)'
;MITLLELEENKRAYRRPLIPELYEHLPGRNQGRFGRPGDALNIIFLGHESLACAVLESAGWTKLPLTFAACVKESLKELLRGEDLTRFPPMNRYNFHGRSQDMNWVRVIKPLEARHHFRLWRTGIKDERGRTLWWGSGNLDLTMRWIDFSHRPDPDMNLERDYLAETLRGSPHVQEMRLAHLPGIPLKGVNDKGYPFFTDGRALIIELNS
;
A
#
# COMPACT_ATOMS: atom_id res chain seq x y z
N MET A 1 29.13 2.95 30.98
CA MET A 1 29.83 3.05 29.68
C MET A 1 29.42 1.82 28.90
N ILE A 2 28.55 1.95 27.90
CA ILE A 2 28.12 0.80 27.08
C ILE A 2 29.29 0.45 26.14
N THR A 3 29.65 -0.82 26.07
CA THR A 3 30.76 -1.29 25.23
C THR A 3 30.40 -1.24 23.74
N LEU A 4 31.40 -1.19 22.85
CA LEU A 4 31.17 -1.26 21.40
C LEU A 4 30.45 -2.55 20.98
N LEU A 5 30.73 -3.66 21.67
CA LEU A 5 30.07 -4.95 21.46
C LEU A 5 28.59 -4.90 21.87
N GLU A 6 28.26 -4.33 23.03
CA GLU A 6 26.86 -4.12 23.43
C GLU A 6 26.13 -3.13 22.49
N LEU A 7 26.82 -2.13 21.93
CA LEU A 7 26.25 -1.24 20.93
C LEU A 7 25.97 -1.96 19.60
N GLU A 8 26.87 -2.85 19.15
CA GLU A 8 26.65 -3.65 17.95
C GLU A 8 25.59 -4.73 18.15
N GLU A 9 25.58 -5.41 19.29
CA GLU A 9 24.53 -6.37 19.66
C GLU A 9 23.18 -5.68 19.79
N ASN A 10 23.12 -4.50 20.41
CA ASN A 10 21.90 -3.71 20.42
C ASN A 10 21.50 -3.32 18.99
N LYS A 11 22.42 -2.82 18.15
CA LYS A 11 22.11 -2.52 16.73
C LYS A 11 21.61 -3.75 15.95
N ARG A 12 22.14 -4.95 16.23
CA ARG A 12 21.66 -6.22 15.65
C ARG A 12 20.30 -6.63 16.20
N ALA A 13 20.06 -6.50 17.50
CA ALA A 13 18.76 -6.71 18.12
C ALA A 13 17.72 -5.72 17.56
N TYR A 14 18.14 -4.48 17.25
CA TYR A 14 17.35 -3.44 16.58
C TYR A 14 17.08 -3.72 15.10
N ARG A 15 17.80 -4.66 14.46
CA ARG A 15 17.65 -5.02 13.03
C ARG A 15 17.03 -6.39 12.77
N ARG A 16 16.36 -7.01 13.75
CA ARG A 16 15.64 -8.27 13.48
C ARG A 16 14.61 -8.05 12.36
N PRO A 17 14.75 -8.76 11.23
CA PRO A 17 13.81 -8.64 10.13
C PRO A 17 12.48 -9.25 10.51
N LEU A 18 11.41 -8.83 9.84
CA LEU A 18 10.09 -9.42 9.97
C LEU A 18 10.16 -10.93 9.67
N ILE A 19 9.85 -11.74 10.68
CA ILE A 19 9.89 -13.20 10.57
C ILE A 19 8.73 -13.71 9.68
N PRO A 20 8.96 -14.70 8.80
CA PRO A 20 7.95 -15.17 7.84
C PRO A 20 6.62 -15.63 8.47
N GLU A 21 6.67 -16.21 9.66
CA GLU A 21 5.52 -16.74 10.38
C GLU A 21 4.43 -15.67 10.62
N LEU A 22 4.81 -14.39 10.67
CA LEU A 22 3.89 -13.26 10.86
C LEU A 22 3.12 -12.87 9.60
N TYR A 23 3.53 -13.30 8.40
CA TYR A 23 2.87 -12.89 7.16
C TYR A 23 2.55 -14.03 6.17
N GLU A 24 3.19 -15.19 6.25
CA GLU A 24 2.99 -16.30 5.30
C GLU A 24 1.56 -16.85 5.28
N HIS A 25 0.83 -16.69 6.38
CA HIS A 25 -0.56 -17.12 6.53
C HIS A 25 -1.58 -16.08 6.05
N LEU A 26 -1.14 -14.87 5.65
CA LEU A 26 -2.04 -13.82 5.20
C LEU A 26 -2.59 -14.16 3.80
N PRO A 27 -3.88 -13.88 3.53
CA PRO A 27 -4.46 -14.14 2.23
C PRO A 27 -3.81 -13.25 1.17
N GLY A 28 -3.43 -13.83 0.03
CA GLY A 28 -2.81 -13.07 -1.06
C GLY A 28 -3.79 -12.32 -1.96
N ARG A 29 -5.09 -12.28 -1.64
CA ARG A 29 -6.11 -11.50 -2.36
C ARG A 29 -7.09 -10.79 -1.43
N ASN A 30 -7.48 -9.59 -1.81
CA ASN A 30 -8.58 -8.88 -1.15
C ASN A 30 -9.93 -9.28 -1.76
N GLN A 31 -11.01 -8.80 -1.18
CA GLN A 31 -12.38 -9.05 -1.63
C GLN A 31 -13.04 -7.76 -2.07
N GLY A 32 -13.52 -7.72 -3.31
CA GLY A 32 -14.28 -6.61 -3.88
C GLY A 32 -15.77 -6.71 -3.65
N ARG A 33 -16.50 -6.11 -4.58
CA ARG A 33 -17.96 -6.01 -4.51
C ARG A 33 -18.58 -7.41 -4.44
N PHE A 34 -19.57 -7.57 -3.56
CA PHE A 34 -20.29 -8.83 -3.36
C PHE A 34 -19.39 -10.02 -2.99
N GLY A 35 -18.24 -9.77 -2.34
CA GLY A 35 -17.30 -10.81 -1.93
C GLY A 35 -16.51 -11.43 -3.09
N ARG A 36 -16.59 -10.85 -4.30
CA ARG A 36 -15.81 -11.34 -5.45
C ARG A 36 -14.31 -11.15 -5.19
N PRO A 37 -13.44 -12.05 -5.67
CA PRO A 37 -12.00 -11.87 -5.55
C PRO A 37 -11.55 -10.55 -6.19
N GLY A 38 -10.85 -9.71 -5.43
CA GLY A 38 -10.28 -8.45 -5.90
C GLY A 38 -8.81 -8.59 -6.30
N ASP A 39 -8.02 -7.56 -6.09
CA ASP A 39 -6.62 -7.52 -6.52
C ASP A 39 -5.71 -8.37 -5.61
N ALA A 40 -4.49 -8.68 -6.09
CA ALA A 40 -3.48 -9.35 -5.27
C ALA A 40 -2.98 -8.43 -4.15
N LEU A 41 -2.62 -9.01 -3.00
CA LEU A 41 -2.00 -8.29 -1.90
C LEU A 41 -0.51 -8.61 -1.90
N ASN A 42 0.31 -7.68 -2.41
CA ASN A 42 1.74 -7.86 -2.66
C ASN A 42 2.61 -6.76 -2.01
N ILE A 43 2.08 -6.08 -0.99
CA ILE A 43 2.79 -5.04 -0.23
C ILE A 43 2.59 -5.34 1.26
N ILE A 44 3.68 -5.31 2.04
CA ILE A 44 3.67 -5.36 3.50
C ILE A 44 4.37 -4.11 4.02
N PHE A 45 3.73 -3.40 4.94
CA PHE A 45 4.43 -2.43 5.78
C PHE A 45 4.49 -2.93 7.21
N LEU A 46 5.65 -2.85 7.84
CA LEU A 46 5.81 -3.03 9.27
C LEU A 46 6.21 -1.70 9.90
N GLY A 47 5.32 -1.09 10.67
CA GLY A 47 5.60 0.19 11.31
C GLY A 47 4.43 0.80 12.06
N HIS A 48 4.72 1.83 12.86
CA HIS A 48 3.68 2.67 13.46
C HIS A 48 2.95 3.46 12.37
N GLU A 49 1.64 3.66 12.54
CA GLU A 49 0.80 4.34 11.53
C GLU A 49 1.32 5.74 11.19
N SER A 50 1.76 6.48 12.22
CA SER A 50 2.30 7.83 12.07
C SER A 50 3.54 7.85 11.18
N LEU A 51 4.47 6.91 11.39
CA LEU A 51 5.69 6.83 10.59
C LEU A 51 5.41 6.34 9.17
N ALA A 52 4.48 5.38 9.01
CA ALA A 52 4.05 4.95 7.69
C ALA A 52 3.45 6.11 6.89
N CYS A 53 2.59 6.93 7.51
CA CYS A 53 2.05 8.14 6.87
C CYS A 53 3.17 9.13 6.52
N ALA A 54 4.06 9.45 7.47
CA ALA A 54 5.12 10.43 7.26
C ALA A 54 6.09 10.03 6.13
N VAL A 55 6.46 8.74 6.06
CA VAL A 55 7.34 8.22 5.01
C VAL A 55 6.69 8.31 3.63
N LEU A 56 5.39 8.01 3.54
CA LEU A 56 4.65 8.10 2.28
C LEU A 56 4.46 9.56 1.84
N GLU A 57 4.08 10.44 2.76
CA GLU A 57 3.92 11.87 2.49
C GLU A 57 5.23 12.52 2.05
N SER A 58 6.35 12.21 2.71
CA SER A 58 7.68 12.71 2.31
C SER A 58 8.14 12.17 0.96
N ALA A 59 7.67 10.99 0.55
CA ALA A 59 7.87 10.42 -0.78
C ALA A 59 6.87 10.95 -1.84
N GLY A 60 6.07 11.96 -1.48
CA GLY A 60 5.13 12.62 -2.39
C GLY A 60 3.81 11.90 -2.60
N TRP A 61 3.47 10.91 -1.77
CA TRP A 61 2.15 10.26 -1.78
C TRP A 61 1.11 11.10 -1.03
N THR A 62 -0.06 11.25 -1.62
CA THR A 62 -1.21 11.92 -1.01
C THR A 62 -2.15 10.90 -0.39
N LYS A 63 -2.45 11.06 0.90
CA LYS A 63 -3.47 10.25 1.59
C LYS A 63 -4.87 10.63 1.09
N LEU A 64 -5.63 9.64 0.62
CA LEU A 64 -6.99 9.82 0.17
C LEU A 64 -8.00 9.55 1.29
N PRO A 65 -9.08 10.35 1.39
CA PRO A 65 -10.19 10.02 2.25
C PRO A 65 -10.83 8.66 1.90
N LEU A 66 -11.41 7.99 2.91
CA LEU A 66 -12.04 6.68 2.73
C LEU A 66 -13.46 6.74 2.16
N THR A 67 -14.08 7.92 2.13
CA THR A 67 -15.47 8.11 1.67
C THR A 67 -15.52 9.00 0.44
N PHE A 68 -16.49 8.72 -0.43
CA PHE A 68 -16.76 9.51 -1.63
C PHE A 68 -16.99 10.99 -1.29
N ALA A 69 -17.86 11.25 -0.31
CA ALA A 69 -18.20 12.61 0.12
C ALA A 69 -16.96 13.40 0.61
N ALA A 70 -16.06 12.75 1.35
CA ALA A 70 -14.83 13.40 1.80
C ALA A 70 -13.86 13.67 0.64
N CYS A 71 -13.73 12.75 -0.33
CA CYS A 71 -12.91 12.99 -1.52
C CYS A 71 -13.43 14.19 -2.32
N VAL A 72 -14.74 14.29 -2.55
CA VAL A 72 -15.36 15.43 -3.23
C VAL A 72 -15.11 16.74 -2.47
N LYS A 73 -15.31 16.73 -1.14
CA LYS A 73 -15.08 17.91 -0.29
C LYS A 73 -13.63 18.40 -0.37
N GLU A 74 -12.65 17.50 -0.26
CA GLU A 74 -11.24 17.91 -0.32
C GLU A 74 -10.84 18.37 -1.73
N SER A 75 -11.36 17.74 -2.77
CA SER A 75 -11.04 18.12 -4.16
C SER A 75 -11.68 19.45 -4.55
N LEU A 76 -12.84 19.79 -3.99
CA LEU A 76 -13.42 21.13 -4.14
C LEU A 76 -12.53 22.20 -3.49
N LYS A 77 -11.86 21.89 -2.37
CA LYS A 77 -10.91 22.83 -1.76
C LYS A 77 -9.66 23.02 -2.63
N GLU A 78 -9.14 21.95 -3.24
CA GLU A 78 -8.03 22.04 -4.21
C GLU A 78 -8.42 22.97 -5.36
N LEU A 79 -9.61 22.74 -5.95
CA LEU A 79 -10.13 23.57 -7.04
C LEU A 79 -10.26 25.05 -6.65
N LEU A 80 -10.82 25.33 -5.46
CA LEU A 80 -10.98 26.71 -4.96
C LEU A 80 -9.64 27.41 -4.69
N ARG A 81 -8.55 26.66 -4.53
CA ARG A 81 -7.18 27.19 -4.40
C ARG A 81 -6.44 27.29 -5.73
N GLY A 82 -7.03 26.81 -6.82
CA GLY A 82 -6.36 26.70 -8.12
C GLY A 82 -5.31 25.59 -8.18
N GLU A 83 -5.42 24.59 -7.30
CA GLU A 83 -4.53 23.43 -7.25
C GLU A 83 -5.07 22.29 -8.14
N ASP A 84 -4.18 21.38 -8.53
CA ASP A 84 -4.56 20.15 -9.23
C ASP A 84 -5.44 19.24 -8.36
N LEU A 85 -6.37 18.54 -9.00
CA LEU A 85 -7.26 17.59 -8.33
C LEU A 85 -6.53 16.30 -7.98
N THR A 86 -5.89 16.24 -6.82
CA THR A 86 -5.12 15.08 -6.37
C THR A 86 -5.95 14.07 -5.57
N ARG A 87 -7.10 14.49 -5.04
CA ARG A 87 -7.90 13.69 -4.09
C ARG A 87 -9.18 13.09 -4.71
N PHE A 88 -9.34 13.17 -6.03
CA PHE A 88 -10.48 12.60 -6.77
C PHE A 88 -10.02 11.83 -8.02
N PRO A 89 -10.75 10.77 -8.44
CA PRO A 89 -11.90 10.13 -7.79
C PRO A 89 -11.51 9.26 -6.58
N PRO A 90 -12.47 8.90 -5.71
CA PRO A 90 -12.20 7.97 -4.61
C PRO A 90 -11.77 6.59 -5.12
N MET A 91 -11.12 5.83 -4.24
CA MET A 91 -10.74 4.45 -4.52
C MET A 91 -11.88 3.50 -4.16
N ASN A 92 -12.08 2.44 -4.96
CA ASN A 92 -13.08 1.40 -4.65
C ASN A 92 -12.79 0.77 -3.27
N ARG A 93 -13.85 0.39 -2.57
CA ARG A 93 -13.74 -0.36 -1.32
C ARG A 93 -13.41 -1.82 -1.61
N TYR A 94 -12.33 -2.27 -0.99
CA TYR A 94 -11.92 -3.67 -0.93
C TYR A 94 -11.85 -4.08 0.54
N ASN A 95 -12.19 -5.32 0.80
CA ASN A 95 -12.24 -5.89 2.13
C ASN A 95 -11.11 -6.91 2.33
N PHE A 96 -10.57 -6.91 3.54
CA PHE A 96 -9.67 -7.91 4.08
C PHE A 96 -10.29 -8.42 5.38
N HIS A 97 -10.58 -9.72 5.46
CA HIS A 97 -11.25 -10.35 6.62
C HIS A 97 -12.49 -9.57 7.11
N GLY A 98 -13.36 -9.15 6.17
CA GLY A 98 -14.58 -8.40 6.49
C GLY A 98 -14.37 -6.93 6.87
N ARG A 99 -13.12 -6.42 6.85
CA ARG A 99 -12.80 -5.01 7.11
C ARG A 99 -12.41 -4.28 5.83
N SER A 100 -12.99 -3.10 5.63
CA SER A 100 -12.59 -2.17 4.57
C SER A 100 -11.17 -1.65 4.79
N GLN A 101 -10.51 -1.16 3.73
CA GLN A 101 -9.18 -0.55 3.85
C GLN A 101 -9.12 0.58 4.88
N ASP A 102 -7.99 0.69 5.58
CA ASP A 102 -7.74 1.72 6.60
C ASP A 102 -7.06 2.95 5.98
N MET A 103 -6.27 2.78 4.92
CA MET A 103 -5.62 3.87 4.20
C MET A 103 -5.68 3.69 2.68
N ASN A 104 -5.78 4.82 1.98
CA ASN A 104 -5.72 4.95 0.53
C ASN A 104 -4.60 5.96 0.22
N TRP A 105 -3.73 5.65 -0.74
CA TRP A 105 -2.61 6.50 -1.12
C TRP A 105 -2.55 6.64 -2.63
N VAL A 106 -2.25 7.85 -3.12
CA VAL A 106 -2.06 8.11 -4.55
C VAL A 106 -0.85 8.99 -4.84
N ARG A 107 -0.28 8.82 -6.03
CA ARG A 107 0.56 9.81 -6.70
C ARG A 107 0.00 10.08 -8.09
N VAL A 108 -0.46 11.29 -8.31
CA VAL A 108 -1.11 11.68 -9.58
C VAL A 108 -0.06 11.88 -10.66
N ILE A 109 -0.30 11.28 -11.83
CA ILE A 109 0.48 11.49 -13.05
C ILE A 109 -0.25 12.51 -13.92
N LYS A 110 -1.53 12.27 -14.16
CA LYS A 110 -2.44 13.15 -14.88
C LYS A 110 -3.75 13.26 -14.10
N PRO A 111 -4.15 14.46 -13.65
CA PRO A 111 -5.37 14.65 -12.87
C PRO A 111 -6.56 13.94 -13.49
N LEU A 112 -7.34 13.26 -12.66
CA LEU A 112 -8.48 12.41 -13.03
C LEU A 112 -8.14 11.17 -13.88
N GLU A 113 -7.11 11.17 -14.71
CA GLU A 113 -6.88 10.11 -15.71
C GLU A 113 -5.95 9.00 -15.25
N ALA A 114 -4.77 9.36 -14.74
CA ALA A 114 -3.70 8.41 -14.47
C ALA A 114 -3.00 8.72 -13.15
N ARG A 115 -2.80 7.67 -12.35
CA ARG A 115 -2.20 7.79 -11.02
C ARG A 115 -1.72 6.44 -10.53
N HIS A 116 -0.61 6.47 -9.81
CA HIS A 116 -0.19 5.38 -8.95
C HIS A 116 -1.10 5.35 -7.72
N HIS A 117 -1.50 4.17 -7.28
CA HIS A 117 -2.29 4.06 -6.06
C HIS A 117 -2.11 2.71 -5.36
N PHE A 118 -2.22 2.75 -4.03
CA PHE A 118 -2.32 1.54 -3.23
C PHE A 118 -3.13 1.75 -1.96
N ARG A 119 -3.50 0.63 -1.34
CA ARG A 119 -4.34 0.54 -0.15
C ARG A 119 -3.58 -0.20 0.94
N LEU A 120 -3.85 0.13 2.19
CA LEU A 120 -3.34 -0.59 3.36
C LEU A 120 -4.48 -0.98 4.30
N TRP A 121 -4.40 -2.21 4.80
CA TRP A 121 -5.24 -2.78 5.85
C TRP A 121 -4.40 -3.08 7.07
N ARG A 122 -4.90 -2.73 8.24
CA ARG A 122 -4.34 -3.15 9.52
C ARG A 122 -4.67 -4.62 9.73
N THR A 123 -3.65 -5.46 9.94
CA THR A 123 -3.86 -6.92 10.12
C THR A 123 -4.21 -7.32 11.56
N GLY A 124 -3.94 -6.45 12.53
CA GLY A 124 -4.03 -6.77 13.96
C GLY A 124 -2.75 -7.43 14.51
N ILE A 125 -1.83 -7.84 13.64
CA ILE A 125 -0.54 -8.41 14.01
C ILE A 125 0.43 -7.27 14.36
N LYS A 126 1.20 -7.49 15.42
CA LYS A 126 2.27 -6.62 15.89
C LYS A 126 3.53 -7.44 16.11
N ASP A 127 4.69 -6.83 15.89
CA ASP A 127 5.95 -7.43 16.28
C ASP A 127 6.24 -7.22 17.79
N GLU A 128 7.38 -7.74 18.25
CA GLU A 128 7.86 -7.59 19.64
C GLU A 128 8.05 -6.13 20.09
N ARG A 129 8.10 -5.17 19.14
CA ARG A 129 8.26 -3.74 19.40
C ARG A 129 6.94 -2.97 19.29
N GLY A 130 5.83 -3.66 19.04
CA GLY A 130 4.52 -3.05 18.86
C GLY A 130 4.30 -2.38 17.50
N ARG A 131 5.24 -2.53 16.56
CA ARG A 131 5.05 -2.07 15.17
C ARG A 131 3.94 -2.87 14.53
N THR A 132 3.04 -2.18 13.85
CA THR A 132 1.86 -2.79 13.26
C THR A 132 2.20 -3.36 11.89
N LEU A 133 1.76 -4.59 11.61
CA LEU A 133 1.84 -5.15 10.28
C LEU A 133 0.62 -4.71 9.46
N TRP A 134 0.88 -4.09 8.33
CA TRP A 134 -0.10 -3.64 7.35
C TRP A 134 0.04 -4.48 6.10
N TRP A 135 -1.09 -4.90 5.57
CA TRP A 135 -1.19 -5.67 4.34
C TRP A 135 -1.71 -4.75 3.24
N GLY A 136 -1.18 -4.86 2.02
CA GLY A 136 -1.40 -3.85 0.99
C GLY A 136 -1.53 -4.37 -0.42
N SER A 137 -2.22 -3.59 -1.24
CA SER A 137 -2.52 -3.88 -2.65
C SER A 137 -2.57 -2.58 -3.44
N GLY A 138 -1.89 -2.53 -4.57
CA GLY A 138 -1.84 -1.37 -5.45
C GLY A 138 -1.77 -1.73 -6.91
N ASN A 139 -2.19 -0.79 -7.76
CA ASN A 139 -1.97 -0.84 -9.20
C ASN A 139 -1.88 0.59 -9.76
N LEU A 140 -1.38 0.69 -10.99
CA LEU A 140 -1.36 1.94 -11.75
C LEU A 140 -2.71 2.10 -12.46
N ASP A 141 -3.38 3.24 -12.28
CA ASP A 141 -4.52 3.63 -13.10
C ASP A 141 -4.03 4.18 -14.45
N LEU A 142 -4.39 3.53 -15.56
CA LEU A 142 -3.96 3.93 -16.91
C LEU A 142 -4.89 4.96 -17.56
N THR A 143 -6.20 4.81 -17.35
CA THR A 143 -7.20 5.71 -17.92
C THR A 143 -8.47 5.71 -17.08
N MET A 144 -9.13 6.87 -17.03
CA MET A 144 -10.46 7.05 -16.44
C MET A 144 -11.56 6.49 -17.34
N ARG A 145 -12.59 5.88 -16.74
CA ARG A 145 -13.88 5.62 -17.37
C ARG A 145 -14.89 6.64 -16.88
N TRP A 146 -15.33 7.52 -17.77
CA TRP A 146 -16.25 8.61 -17.45
C TRP A 146 -17.68 8.15 -17.08
N ILE A 147 -18.05 6.90 -17.41
CA ILE A 147 -19.40 6.38 -17.13
C ILE A 147 -19.62 6.10 -15.63
N ASP A 148 -18.56 5.74 -14.90
CA ASP A 148 -18.66 5.35 -13.49
C ASP A 148 -17.49 5.86 -12.62
N PHE A 149 -16.70 6.80 -13.16
CA PHE A 149 -15.52 7.40 -12.53
C PHE A 149 -14.50 6.39 -11.99
N SER A 150 -14.44 5.21 -12.60
CA SER A 150 -13.45 4.20 -12.23
C SER A 150 -12.37 4.09 -13.29
N HIS A 151 -11.21 3.62 -12.88
CA HIS A 151 -10.07 3.48 -13.77
C HIS A 151 -9.94 2.08 -14.34
N ARG A 152 -9.27 2.01 -15.50
CA ARG A 152 -8.68 0.77 -15.99
C ARG A 152 -7.30 0.63 -15.35
N PRO A 153 -7.08 -0.40 -14.51
CA PRO A 153 -5.77 -0.65 -13.92
C PRO A 153 -4.82 -1.27 -14.96
N ASP A 154 -3.53 -1.03 -14.77
CA ASP A 154 -2.47 -1.80 -15.40
C ASP A 154 -2.50 -3.26 -14.91
N PRO A 155 -2.42 -4.26 -15.79
CA PRO A 155 -2.40 -5.66 -15.39
C PRO A 155 -1.13 -6.07 -14.62
N ASP A 156 -0.01 -5.35 -14.75
CA ASP A 156 1.23 -5.66 -14.04
C ASP A 156 1.26 -5.03 -12.65
N MET A 157 0.86 -5.80 -11.64
CA MET A 157 0.91 -5.33 -10.25
C MET A 157 2.33 -5.32 -9.68
N ASN A 158 3.32 -5.91 -10.35
CA ASN A 158 4.71 -5.85 -9.92
C ASN A 158 5.29 -4.46 -10.20
N LEU A 159 4.91 -3.84 -11.33
CA LEU A 159 5.36 -2.47 -11.65
C LEU A 159 4.95 -1.46 -10.59
N GLU A 160 3.71 -1.52 -10.10
CA GLU A 160 3.25 -0.61 -9.04
C GLU A 160 3.97 -0.88 -7.71
N ARG A 161 4.16 -2.16 -7.35
CA ARG A 161 4.91 -2.54 -6.15
C ARG A 161 6.35 -2.04 -6.21
N ASP A 162 7.01 -2.22 -7.34
CA ASP A 162 8.41 -1.84 -7.52
C ASP A 162 8.54 -0.31 -7.61
N TYR A 163 7.55 0.38 -8.20
CA TYR A 163 7.45 1.83 -8.17
C TYR A 163 7.36 2.34 -6.74
N LEU A 164 6.48 1.78 -5.91
CA LEU A 164 6.40 2.12 -4.49
C LEU A 164 7.76 1.97 -3.79
N ALA A 165 8.46 0.85 -3.99
CA ALA A 165 9.81 0.66 -3.44
C ALA A 165 10.77 1.77 -3.89
N GLU A 166 10.72 2.17 -5.16
CA GLU A 166 11.54 3.26 -5.68
C GLU A 166 11.20 4.60 -5.02
N THR A 167 9.91 4.90 -4.81
CA THR A 167 9.50 6.15 -4.15
C THR A 167 10.04 6.29 -2.73
N LEU A 168 10.25 5.18 -2.05
CA LEU A 168 10.71 5.14 -0.66
C LEU A 168 12.23 4.99 -0.53
N ARG A 169 12.92 4.80 -1.66
CA ARG A 169 14.37 4.65 -1.69
C ARG A 169 15.03 5.90 -1.12
N GLY A 170 15.96 5.71 -0.18
CA GLY A 170 16.70 6.80 0.45
C GLY A 170 15.99 7.49 1.62
N SER A 171 14.76 7.08 1.96
CA SER A 171 14.12 7.56 3.18
C SER A 171 14.90 7.12 4.43
N PRO A 172 15.26 8.04 5.35
CA PRO A 172 16.00 7.69 6.57
C PRO A 172 15.17 6.86 7.57
N HIS A 173 13.86 6.78 7.35
CA HIS A 173 12.91 6.07 8.20
C HIS A 173 12.59 4.65 7.72
N VAL A 174 13.07 4.28 6.53
CA VAL A 174 12.97 2.92 6.00
C VAL A 174 14.19 2.14 6.47
N GLN A 175 13.96 1.15 7.33
CA GLN A 175 15.01 0.29 7.86
C GLN A 175 15.47 -0.71 6.80
N GLU A 176 14.51 -1.34 6.12
CA GLU A 176 14.77 -2.40 5.13
C GLU A 176 13.62 -2.47 4.12
N MET A 177 13.97 -2.78 2.87
CA MET A 177 13.02 -3.20 1.85
C MET A 177 13.53 -4.48 1.19
N ARG A 178 12.66 -5.49 1.07
CA ARG A 178 13.01 -6.76 0.41
C ARG A 178 11.80 -7.40 -0.24
N LEU A 179 12.05 -8.25 -1.23
CA LEU A 179 11.02 -9.11 -1.83
C LEU A 179 11.03 -10.47 -1.13
N ALA A 180 9.85 -10.97 -0.78
CA ALA A 180 9.66 -12.32 -0.24
C ALA A 180 8.62 -13.05 -1.06
N HIS A 181 8.84 -14.33 -1.35
CA HIS A 181 7.81 -15.16 -1.97
C HIS A 181 6.72 -15.48 -0.95
N LEU A 182 5.45 -15.33 -1.35
CA LEU A 182 4.32 -15.76 -0.53
C LEU A 182 3.43 -16.70 -1.35
N PRO A 183 3.27 -17.98 -0.93
CA PRO A 183 2.46 -18.96 -1.65
C PRO A 183 1.01 -18.52 -1.89
N GLY A 184 0.46 -17.67 -1.02
CA GLY A 184 -0.91 -17.16 -1.15
C GLY A 184 -1.12 -16.15 -2.28
N ILE A 185 -0.06 -15.56 -2.83
CA ILE A 185 -0.15 -14.52 -3.87
C ILE A 185 -0.33 -15.17 -5.25
N PRO A 186 -1.44 -14.91 -5.97
CA PRO A 186 -1.68 -15.51 -7.27
C PRO A 186 -0.77 -14.92 -8.37
N LEU A 187 -0.19 -15.78 -9.20
CA LEU A 187 0.60 -15.35 -10.38
C LEU A 187 -0.24 -14.64 -11.45
N LYS A 188 -1.54 -14.96 -11.51
CA LYS A 188 -2.51 -14.32 -12.40
C LYS A 188 -3.90 -14.35 -11.78
N GLY A 189 -4.74 -13.40 -12.14
CA GLY A 189 -6.11 -13.35 -11.68
C GLY A 189 -6.95 -12.36 -12.45
N VAL A 190 -8.21 -12.25 -12.03
CA VAL A 190 -9.17 -11.27 -12.53
C VAL A 190 -9.84 -10.64 -11.31
N ASN A 191 -9.87 -9.32 -11.23
CA ASN A 191 -10.48 -8.61 -10.10
C ASN A 191 -12.01 -8.55 -10.19
N ASP A 192 -12.65 -7.91 -9.21
CA ASP A 192 -14.11 -7.88 -9.06
C ASP A 192 -14.83 -7.17 -10.22
N LYS A 193 -14.09 -6.36 -11.00
CA LYS A 193 -14.57 -5.65 -12.19
C LYS A 193 -14.23 -6.33 -13.52
N GLY A 194 -13.58 -7.50 -13.49
CA GLY A 194 -13.25 -8.24 -14.70
C GLY A 194 -11.90 -7.86 -15.34
N TYR A 195 -11.08 -7.05 -14.68
CA TYR A 195 -9.75 -6.73 -15.21
C TYR A 195 -8.75 -7.82 -14.86
N PRO A 196 -8.00 -8.34 -15.85
CA PRO A 196 -6.93 -9.30 -15.59
C PRO A 196 -5.74 -8.61 -14.92
N PHE A 197 -5.01 -9.35 -14.11
CA PHE A 197 -3.73 -8.94 -13.55
C PHE A 197 -2.77 -10.12 -13.48
N PHE A 198 -1.48 -9.82 -13.32
CA PHE A 198 -0.43 -10.80 -13.04
C PHE A 198 0.55 -10.31 -11.96
N THR A 199 1.20 -11.26 -11.31
CA THR A 199 2.25 -11.03 -10.29
C THR A 199 3.36 -12.06 -10.45
N ASP A 200 4.49 -11.83 -9.80
CA ASP A 200 5.58 -12.80 -9.64
C ASP A 200 5.47 -13.66 -8.37
N GLY A 201 4.33 -13.59 -7.66
CA GLY A 201 4.11 -14.32 -6.40
C GLY A 201 4.92 -13.78 -5.21
N ARG A 202 5.54 -12.61 -5.33
CA ARG A 202 6.32 -11.98 -4.26
C ARG A 202 5.61 -10.75 -3.70
N ALA A 203 5.71 -10.56 -2.38
CA ALA A 203 5.38 -9.29 -1.75
C ALA A 203 6.65 -8.47 -1.51
N LEU A 204 6.49 -7.15 -1.62
CA LEU A 204 7.44 -6.19 -1.10
C LEU A 204 7.20 -6.00 0.39
N ILE A 205 8.22 -6.24 1.19
CA ILE A 205 8.23 -6.01 2.63
C ILE A 205 8.99 -4.73 2.90
N ILE A 206 8.34 -3.78 3.55
CA ILE A 206 8.87 -2.47 3.92
C ILE A 206 8.85 -2.39 5.44
N GLU A 207 10.04 -2.45 6.04
CA GLU A 207 10.21 -2.34 7.49
C GLU A 207 10.63 -0.92 7.83
N LEU A 208 9.83 -0.25 8.65
CA LEU A 208 10.11 1.10 9.12
C LEU A 208 10.84 1.04 10.46
N ASN A 209 11.58 2.12 10.76
CA ASN A 209 12.19 2.30 12.07
C ASN A 209 11.13 2.27 13.18
N SER A 210 11.55 1.92 14.39
CA SER A 210 10.71 1.99 15.60
C SER A 210 10.55 3.43 16.07
#